data_AF-A0A923YMX2-F1
#
_entry.id   AF-A0A923YMX2-F1
#
_cell.length_a   1.000
_cell.length_b   1.000
_cell.length_c   1.000
_cell.angle_alpha   90.00
_cell.angle_beta   90.00
_cell.angle_gamma   90.00
#
_symmetry.space_group_name_H-M   'P 1'
#
loop_
_entity.id
_entity.type
_entity.pdbx_description
1 polymer ?
#
loop_
_entity_poly.entity_id
_entity_poly.type
_entity_poly.pdbx_seq_one_letter_code
_entity_poly.pdbx_strand_id
1 'polypeptide(L)'
;PVLLMMGIAGASNLKQGGVAAGQAWIDAYTGKCYHQTCDVIGPDWNLAGAVQDIDLIGTITDELAHSNRWPQWKPGSEFKAVRDKSAAARR
;
A
#
# COMPACT_ATOMS: atom_id res chain seq x y z
N PRO A 1 12.17 -4.15 -3.90
CA PRO A 1 11.06 -3.24 -4.16
C PRO A 1 9.82 -3.65 -3.37
N VAL A 2 9.18 -2.69 -2.71
CA VAL A 2 7.76 -2.82 -2.31
C VAL A 2 6.89 -2.52 -3.53
N LEU A 3 5.62 -2.91 -3.51
CA LEU A 3 4.70 -2.42 -4.53
C LEU A 3 4.54 -0.91 -4.30
N LEU A 4 4.82 -0.10 -5.33
CA LEU A 4 4.49 1.33 -5.32
C LEU A 4 2.97 1.48 -5.43
N MET A 5 2.25 1.22 -4.33
CA MET A 5 0.83 1.54 -4.24
C MET A 5 0.68 3.06 -4.12
N MET A 6 0.54 3.72 -5.26
CA MET A 6 0.29 5.15 -5.36
C MET A 6 -0.97 5.50 -4.53
N GLY A 7 -0.77 6.32 -3.48
CA GLY A 7 -1.80 6.66 -2.48
C GLY A 7 -1.54 6.13 -1.07
N ILE A 8 -0.63 5.15 -0.92
CA ILE A 8 -0.16 4.62 0.38
C ILE A 8 1.35 4.87 0.57
N ALA A 9 2.08 5.12 -0.52
CA ALA A 9 3.53 5.27 -0.48
C ALA A 9 3.98 6.74 -0.20
N GLY A 10 4.42 6.99 1.02
CA GLY A 10 5.54 7.92 1.27
C GLY A 10 6.88 7.25 0.93
N ALA A 11 8.00 7.91 1.21
CA ALA A 11 9.33 7.32 1.02
C ALA A 11 9.39 5.91 1.66
N SER A 12 9.72 4.88 0.86
CA SER A 12 9.74 3.51 1.38
C SER A 12 10.78 3.40 2.49
N ASN A 13 10.39 2.94 3.68
CA ASN A 13 11.35 2.60 4.71
C ASN A 13 11.86 1.18 4.47
N LEU A 14 12.96 1.04 3.72
CA LEU A 14 13.51 -0.28 3.41
C LEU A 14 14.10 -0.92 4.68
N LYS A 15 13.87 -2.23 4.85
CA LYS A 15 14.44 -3.01 5.97
C LYS A 15 15.96 -2.86 6.07
N GLN A 16 16.64 -2.74 4.93
CA GLN A 16 18.06 -2.44 4.84
C GLN A 16 18.23 -1.01 4.33
N GLY A 17 18.97 -0.19 5.07
CA GLY A 17 19.28 1.20 4.69
C GLY A 17 18.17 2.23 4.98
N GLY A 18 17.00 1.78 5.48
CA GLY A 18 15.95 2.66 6.00
C GLY A 18 15.34 3.59 4.96
N VAL A 19 14.85 4.74 5.43
CA VAL A 19 14.22 5.78 4.60
C VAL A 19 15.18 6.34 3.54
N ALA A 20 16.46 6.54 3.87
CA ALA A 20 17.43 7.10 2.93
C ALA A 20 17.63 6.19 1.71
N ALA A 21 17.79 4.89 1.93
CA ALA A 21 17.92 3.92 0.85
C ALA A 21 16.64 3.78 0.03
N GLY A 22 15.47 3.82 0.67
CA GLY A 22 14.21 3.76 -0.06
C GLY A 22 13.89 5.01 -0.86
N GLN A 23 14.23 6.20 -0.37
CA GLN A 23 14.12 7.43 -1.15
C GLN A 23 15.03 7.36 -2.38
N ALA A 24 16.30 6.96 -2.21
CA ALA A 24 17.22 6.80 -3.33
C ALA A 24 16.71 5.79 -4.37
N TRP A 25 16.10 4.68 -3.92
CA TRP A 25 15.50 3.70 -4.81
C TRP A 25 14.29 4.27 -5.58
N ILE A 26 13.37 4.96 -4.88
CA ILE A 26 12.21 5.61 -5.50
C ILE A 26 12.66 6.65 -6.52
N ASP A 27 13.61 7.53 -6.18
CA ASP A 27 14.09 8.59 -7.07
C ASP A 27 14.72 8.00 -8.33
N ALA A 28 15.53 6.94 -8.16
CA ALA A 28 16.17 6.26 -9.28
C ALA A 28 15.15 5.59 -10.22
N TYR A 29 14.16 4.90 -9.67
CA TYR A 29 13.17 4.18 -10.48
C TYR A 29 12.12 5.14 -11.08
N THR A 30 11.48 5.99 -10.28
CA THR A 30 10.45 6.92 -10.74
C THR A 30 10.98 8.01 -11.66
N GLY A 31 12.23 8.44 -11.46
CA GLY A 31 12.88 9.45 -12.29
C GLY A 31 13.42 8.93 -13.63
N LYS A 32 13.53 7.60 -13.82
CA LYS A 32 14.18 7.02 -15.02
C LYS A 32 13.37 5.95 -15.74
N CYS A 33 12.71 5.05 -15.01
CA CYS A 33 12.11 3.86 -15.60
C CYS A 33 10.60 3.72 -15.41
N TYR A 34 10.00 4.36 -14.43
CA TYR A 34 8.55 4.32 -14.26
C TYR A 34 7.81 4.83 -15.51
N HIS A 35 6.86 4.03 -16.02
CA HIS A 35 6.15 4.31 -17.28
C HIS A 35 7.06 4.49 -18.52
N GLN A 36 8.29 3.97 -18.48
CA GLN A 36 9.22 3.97 -19.60
C GLN A 36 9.47 2.54 -20.13
N THR A 37 10.23 2.40 -21.21
CA THR A 37 10.55 1.09 -21.79
C THR A 37 11.41 0.20 -20.89
N CYS A 38 12.15 0.79 -19.94
CA CYS A 38 12.89 0.04 -18.93
C CYS A 38 12.05 -0.36 -17.71
N ASP A 39 10.72 -0.13 -17.74
CA ASP A 39 9.79 -0.59 -16.70
C ASP A 39 9.54 -2.09 -16.79
N VAL A 40 10.58 -2.88 -16.50
CA VAL A 40 10.57 -4.34 -16.60
C VAL A 40 11.09 -4.96 -15.31
N ILE A 41 10.46 -6.05 -14.88
CA ILE A 41 10.93 -6.84 -13.75
C ILE A 41 12.20 -7.58 -14.17
N GLY A 42 13.30 -7.34 -13.45
CA GLY A 42 14.61 -7.95 -13.67
C GLY A 42 15.02 -8.95 -12.58
N PRO A 43 16.04 -9.78 -12.83
CA PRO A 43 16.53 -10.77 -11.87
C PRO A 43 17.18 -10.15 -10.62
N ASP A 44 17.55 -8.87 -10.67
CA ASP A 44 18.12 -8.09 -9.57
C ASP A 44 17.06 -7.49 -8.63
N TRP A 45 15.77 -7.64 -8.96
CA TRP A 45 14.68 -7.13 -8.13
C TRP A 45 14.50 -7.98 -6.87
N ASN A 46 14.78 -7.39 -5.70
CA ASN A 46 14.40 -7.99 -4.42
C ASN A 46 12.90 -7.77 -4.15
N LEU A 47 12.05 -8.72 -4.52
CA LEU A 47 10.58 -8.62 -4.37
C LEU A 47 10.05 -8.97 -2.97
N ALA A 48 10.91 -9.18 -1.96
CA ALA A 48 10.46 -9.60 -0.63
C ALA A 48 9.49 -8.59 0.04
N GLY A 49 9.60 -7.30 -0.27
CA GLY A 49 8.65 -6.28 0.20
C GLY A 49 7.27 -6.45 -0.45
N ALA A 50 7.23 -6.64 -1.77
CA ALA A 50 5.99 -6.88 -2.50
C ALA A 50 5.25 -8.13 -2.01
N VAL A 51 5.97 -9.19 -1.63
CA VAL A 51 5.35 -10.39 -1.01
C VAL A 51 4.67 -10.03 0.30
N GLN A 52 5.30 -9.23 1.16
CA GLN A 52 4.68 -8.78 2.43
C GLN A 52 3.42 -7.94 2.18
N ASP A 53 3.42 -7.09 1.15
CA ASP A 53 2.25 -6.31 0.75
C ASP A 53 1.10 -7.23 0.32
N ILE A 54 1.40 -8.24 -0.50
CA ILE A 54 0.42 -9.24 -0.97
C ILE A 54 -0.16 -10.04 0.20
N ASP A 55 0.69 -10.50 1.12
CA ASP A 55 0.26 -11.25 2.31
C ASP A 55 -0.65 -10.41 3.22
N LEU A 56 -0.31 -9.13 3.41
CA LEU A 56 -1.12 -8.20 4.19
C LEU A 56 -2.48 -7.96 3.54
N ILE A 57 -2.52 -7.70 2.24
CA ILE A 57 -3.78 -7.52 1.50
C ILE A 57 -4.62 -8.79 1.57
N GLY A 58 -4.00 -9.96 1.36
CA GLY A 58 -4.67 -11.25 1.45
C GLY A 58 -5.31 -11.46 2.83
N THR A 59 -4.58 -11.13 3.90
CA THR A 59 -5.10 -11.21 5.28
C THR A 59 -6.29 -10.27 5.49
N ILE A 60 -6.18 -9.00 5.08
CA ILE A 60 -7.27 -8.02 5.21
C ILE A 60 -8.50 -8.48 4.43
N THR A 61 -8.31 -8.96 3.19
CA THR A 61 -9.40 -9.44 2.35
C THR A 61 -10.07 -10.66 2.94
N ASP A 62 -9.31 -11.63 3.42
CA ASP A 62 -9.85 -12.85 4.05
C ASP A 62 -10.67 -12.51 5.30
N GLU A 63 -10.15 -11.66 6.19
CA GLU A 63 -10.86 -11.22 7.38
C GLU A 63 -12.17 -10.50 7.06
N LEU A 64 -12.17 -9.63 6.04
CA LEU A 64 -13.36 -8.87 5.65
C LEU A 64 -14.39 -9.74 4.94
N ALA A 65 -13.95 -10.67 4.08
CA ALA A 65 -14.83 -11.57 3.35
C ALA A 65 -15.58 -12.53 4.28
N HIS A 66 -14.96 -12.91 5.40
CA HIS A 66 -15.51 -13.85 6.37
C HIS A 66 -16.05 -13.18 7.65
N SER A 67 -16.32 -11.87 7.62
CA SER A 67 -16.83 -11.13 8.77
C SER A 67 -18.01 -10.23 8.42
N ASN A 68 -18.92 -10.04 9.38
CA ASN A 68 -19.94 -8.99 9.31
C ASN A 68 -19.40 -7.61 9.78
N ARG A 69 -18.11 -7.53 10.12
CA ARG A 69 -17.47 -6.30 10.59
C ARG A 69 -17.23 -5.34 9.43
N TRP A 70 -17.99 -4.25 9.39
CA TRP A 70 -17.74 -3.16 8.45
C TRP A 70 -16.69 -2.18 8.98
N PRO A 71 -15.64 -1.84 8.19
CA PRO A 71 -14.67 -0.82 8.55
C PRO A 71 -15.30 0.54 8.86
N GLN A 72 -14.75 1.21 9.87
CA GLN A 72 -15.18 2.53 10.35
C GLN A 72 -14.07 3.57 10.16
N TRP A 73 -14.45 4.82 9.97
CA TRP A 73 -13.49 5.93 10.00
C TRP A 73 -13.04 6.22 11.43
N LYS A 74 -11.79 6.67 11.56
CA LYS A 74 -11.24 7.11 12.85
C LYS A 74 -12.00 8.33 13.39
N PRO A 75 -12.08 8.50 14.73
CA PRO A 75 -12.51 9.75 15.32
C PRO A 75 -11.70 10.93 14.77
N GLY A 76 -12.38 12.05 14.49
CA GLY A 76 -11.75 13.26 13.93
C GLY A 76 -11.61 13.28 12.40
N SER A 77 -11.85 12.16 11.70
CA SER A 77 -11.92 12.19 10.24
C SER A 77 -13.15 12.99 9.78
N GLU A 78 -12.93 13.90 8.83
CA GLU A 78 -13.95 14.69 8.13
C GLU A 78 -15.01 13.81 7.44
N PHE A 79 -14.65 12.57 7.08
CA PHE A 79 -15.54 11.62 6.42
C PHE A 79 -16.44 10.83 7.38
N LYS A 80 -16.13 10.82 8.69
CA LYS A 80 -16.86 10.00 9.65
C LYS A 80 -18.35 10.34 9.70
N ALA A 81 -18.68 11.63 9.81
CA ALA A 81 -20.07 12.06 9.93
C ALA A 81 -20.93 11.64 8.71
N VAL A 82 -20.35 11.70 7.50
CA VAL A 82 -21.04 11.24 6.28
C VAL A 82 -21.16 9.72 6.27
N ARG A 83 -20.10 9.00 6.63
CA ARG A 83 -20.12 7.52 6.69
C ARG A 83 -21.18 7.00 7.65
N ASP A 84 -21.30 7.61 8.83
CA ASP A 84 -22.21 7.17 9.89
C ASP A 84 -23.67 7.24 9.44
N LYS A 85 -24.04 8.20 8.57
CA LYS A 85 -25.41 8.34 8.03
C LYS A 85 -25.92 7.10 7.30
N SER A 86 -25.04 6.33 6.66
CA SER A 86 -25.43 5.11 5.96
C SER A 86 -25.05 3.83 6.70
N ALA A 87 -24.86 3.89 8.03
CA ALA A 87 -24.54 2.72 8.86
C ALA A 87 -25.63 1.65 8.85
N ALA A 88 -26.90 2.05 8.82
CA ALA A 88 -28.02 1.12 8.77
C ALA A 88 -28.08 0.29 7.47
N ALA A 89 -27.52 0.80 6.36
CA ALA A 89 -27.53 0.15 5.05
C ALA A 89 -26.41 -0.89 4.86
N ARG A 90 -25.55 -1.10 5.86
CA ARG A 90 -24.36 -1.96 5.79
C ARG A 90 -24.41 -3.07 6.84
N ARG A 91 -25.58 -3.66 7.04
CA ARG A 91 -25.79 -4.77 7.96
C ARG A 91 -25.88 -6.07 7.20
#